data_AF-A0A420W9Z3-F1
#
_entry.id   AF-A0A420W9Z3-F1
#
_cell.length_a   1.000
_cell.length_b   1.000
_cell.length_c   1.000
_cell.angle_alpha   90.00
_cell.angle_beta   90.00
_cell.angle_gamma   90.00
#
_symmetry.space_group_name_H-M   'P 1'
#
loop_
_entity.id
_entity.type
_entity.pdbx_description
1 polymer ?
#
loop_
_entity_poly.entity_id
_entity_poly.type
_entity_poly.pdbx_seq_one_letter_code
_entity_poly.pdbx_strand_id
1 'polypeptide(L)'
;MPKKTRPMYGFQSRPMLYNEPETHFDEATVYRLADLFEIEDRDDFAKFLNGTATVYKNHKVTHDDRPRAKHIRAALTEIETLAKQLGGKLAKLDELTEWRLWEPESQVHHLAYYSDEAESPYGQWFHRNELEGGGRSAFYVGRLEILTAMDVLVNYSKAAKAKLPRETGGAPTSEALRMWVSSSARYWTETLGRPYTLDIHNGEGTTPAYWFCWECLSAFTNAHTKRQVATAMRKVGEDNRRRAKLPTVTVHLQKPTPKKG
;
A
#
# COMPACT_ATOMS: atom_id res chain seq x y z
N MET A 1 26.51 -9.94 -12.20
CA MET A 1 25.17 -9.83 -12.82
C MET A 1 24.19 -9.23 -11.81
N PRO A 2 23.39 -8.20 -12.16
CA PRO A 2 22.42 -7.64 -11.24
C PRO A 2 21.31 -8.66 -10.91
N LYS A 3 20.93 -8.78 -9.62
CA LYS A 3 19.84 -9.68 -9.19
C LYS A 3 18.54 -9.27 -9.89
N LYS A 4 17.90 -10.20 -10.61
CA LYS A 4 16.60 -9.97 -11.27
C LYS A 4 15.56 -9.59 -10.21
N THR A 5 14.92 -8.44 -10.36
CA THR A 5 13.85 -8.00 -9.45
C THR A 5 12.65 -8.90 -9.65
N ARG A 6 12.18 -9.54 -8.56
CA ARG A 6 10.96 -10.35 -8.58
C ARG A 6 9.72 -9.45 -8.44
N PRO A 7 8.61 -9.80 -9.11
CA PRO A 7 7.35 -9.13 -8.86
C PRO A 7 6.91 -9.33 -7.42
N MET A 8 6.12 -8.37 -6.94
CA MET A 8 5.40 -8.45 -5.69
C MET A 8 3.93 -8.46 -6.04
N TYR A 9 3.28 -9.59 -5.82
CA TYR A 9 1.85 -9.79 -6.09
C TYR A 9 1.06 -9.54 -4.81
N GLY A 10 -0.11 -8.89 -4.94
CA GLY A 10 -1.00 -8.64 -3.81
C GLY A 10 -0.60 -7.41 -2.99
N PHE A 11 -1.01 -6.23 -3.46
CA PHE A 11 -1.18 -5.06 -2.60
C PHE A 11 -2.66 -4.68 -2.65
N GLN A 12 -3.39 -4.99 -1.59
CA GLN A 12 -4.72 -4.46 -1.40
C GLN A 12 -4.57 -3.07 -0.79
N SER A 13 -4.81 -2.01 -1.58
CA SER A 13 -4.93 -0.67 -1.03
C SER A 13 -6.16 -0.62 -0.12
N ARG A 14 -6.00 -0.92 1.17
CA ARG A 14 -7.10 -0.80 2.12
C ARG A 14 -6.66 -0.16 3.44
N PRO A 15 -6.62 1.19 3.50
CA PRO A 15 -6.55 1.90 4.78
C PRO A 15 -7.94 2.29 5.30
N MET A 16 -8.99 2.32 4.47
CA MET A 16 -10.26 2.96 4.82
C MET A 16 -11.42 2.01 5.16
N LEU A 17 -11.27 0.69 4.94
CA LEU A 17 -12.41 -0.25 4.96
C LEU A 17 -12.20 -1.54 5.77
N TYR A 18 -11.04 -1.74 6.39
CA TYR A 18 -10.85 -2.83 7.33
C TYR A 18 -10.80 -2.27 8.74
N ASN A 19 -11.78 -2.64 9.56
CA ASN A 19 -11.67 -2.67 11.01
C ASN A 19 -10.60 -3.70 11.37
N GLU A 20 -9.31 -3.40 11.15
CA GLU A 20 -8.30 -4.07 11.97
C GLU A 20 -8.70 -3.79 13.42
N PRO A 21 -8.71 -4.81 14.31
CA PRO A 21 -8.95 -4.56 15.72
C PRO A 21 -8.00 -3.46 16.16
N GLU A 22 -8.57 -2.40 16.77
CA GLU A 22 -7.79 -1.29 17.27
C GLU A 22 -6.68 -1.87 18.14
N THR A 23 -5.44 -1.59 17.75
CA THR A 23 -4.29 -2.19 18.39
C THR A 23 -3.94 -1.29 19.54
N HIS A 24 -4.56 -1.60 20.67
CA HIS A 24 -4.34 -0.89 21.91
C HIS A 24 -3.16 -1.48 22.65
N PHE A 25 -2.33 -0.63 23.21
CA PHE A 25 -1.44 -1.04 24.29
C PHE A 25 -2.30 -1.52 25.46
N ASP A 26 -1.97 -2.70 26.00
CA ASP A 26 -2.61 -3.15 27.22
C ASP A 26 -2.22 -2.24 28.40
N GLU A 27 -3.11 -2.17 29.40
CA GLU A 27 -2.94 -1.27 30.54
C GLU A 27 -1.64 -1.53 31.29
N ALA A 28 -1.24 -2.79 31.46
CA ALA A 28 -0.01 -3.15 32.17
C ALA A 28 1.23 -2.60 31.44
N THR A 29 1.25 -2.67 30.11
CA THR A 29 2.30 -2.09 29.28
C THR A 29 2.34 -0.57 29.37
N VAL A 30 1.17 0.10 29.32
CA VAL A 30 1.09 1.56 29.49
C VAL A 30 1.67 1.98 30.84
N TYR A 31 1.24 1.34 31.93
CA TYR A 31 1.68 1.66 33.28
C TYR A 31 3.20 1.46 33.45
N ARG A 32 3.71 0.31 32.98
CA ARG A 32 5.15 0.02 33.02
C ARG A 32 5.97 1.08 32.28
N LEU A 33 5.53 1.49 31.09
CA LEU A 33 6.20 2.53 30.31
C LEU A 33 6.08 3.91 30.96
N ALA A 34 4.91 4.24 31.52
CA ALA A 34 4.70 5.49 32.24
C ALA A 34 5.64 5.59 33.44
N ASP A 35 5.76 4.52 34.24
CA ASP A 35 6.66 4.46 35.40
C ASP A 35 8.13 4.58 34.97
N LEU A 36 8.52 3.86 33.90
CA LEU A 36 9.89 3.91 33.36
C LEU A 36 10.31 5.32 32.92
N PHE A 37 9.37 6.12 32.45
CA PHE A 37 9.64 7.48 31.96
C PHE A 37 9.06 8.57 32.87
N GLU A 38 8.69 8.24 34.11
CA GLU A 38 8.17 9.19 35.10
C GLU A 38 7.02 10.06 34.53
N ILE A 39 6.00 9.42 33.96
CA ILE A 39 4.82 10.07 33.38
C ILE A 39 3.63 9.91 34.35
N GLU A 40 3.15 11.03 34.88
CA GLU A 40 2.06 11.04 35.87
C GLU A 40 0.68 10.80 35.24
N ASP A 41 0.37 11.45 34.12
CA ASP A 41 -0.91 11.31 33.42
C ASP A 41 -0.92 10.07 32.52
N ARG A 42 -1.28 8.93 33.11
CA ARG A 42 -1.32 7.63 32.42
C ARG A 42 -2.41 7.55 31.36
N ASP A 43 -3.51 8.28 31.52
CA ASP A 43 -4.62 8.28 30.57
C ASP A 43 -4.28 9.06 29.30
N ASP A 44 -3.66 10.24 29.44
CA ASP A 44 -3.14 11.00 28.29
C ASP A 44 -2.03 10.22 27.59
N PHE A 45 -1.14 9.58 28.35
CA PHE A 45 -0.08 8.77 27.77
C PHE A 45 -0.62 7.55 27.00
N ALA A 46 -1.65 6.88 27.51
CA ALA A 46 -2.34 5.79 26.79
C ALA A 46 -2.92 6.29 25.45
N LYS A 47 -3.61 7.44 25.47
CA LYS A 47 -4.15 8.06 24.25
C LYS A 47 -3.06 8.41 23.26
N PHE A 48 -1.95 8.98 23.72
CA PHE A 48 -0.78 9.27 22.90
C PHE A 48 -0.21 8.00 22.25
N LEU A 49 0.01 6.93 23.02
CA LEU A 49 0.58 5.68 22.53
C LEU A 49 -0.31 5.04 21.46
N ASN A 50 -1.61 4.93 21.73
CA ASN A 50 -2.59 4.34 20.80
C ASN A 50 -2.77 5.20 19.54
N GLY A 51 -2.81 6.53 19.68
CA GLY A 51 -2.84 7.45 18.54
C GLY A 51 -1.59 7.33 17.67
N THR A 52 -0.41 7.25 18.28
CA THR A 52 0.87 7.11 17.56
C THR A 52 0.99 5.76 16.87
N ALA A 53 0.54 4.67 17.51
CA ALA A 53 0.47 3.33 16.90
C ALA A 53 -0.42 3.30 15.67
N THR A 54 -1.59 3.95 15.75
CA THR A 54 -2.52 4.10 14.62
C THR A 54 -1.85 4.84 13.44
N VAL A 55 -1.20 5.98 13.71
CA VAL A 55 -0.45 6.74 12.69
C VAL A 55 0.65 5.87 12.07
N TYR A 56 1.44 5.17 12.88
CA TYR A 56 2.49 4.28 12.38
C TYR A 56 1.92 3.20 11.45
N LYS A 57 0.85 2.51 11.83
CA LYS A 57 0.23 1.47 11.00
C LYS A 57 -0.25 2.02 9.66
N ASN A 58 -0.94 3.15 9.71
CA ASN A 58 -1.45 3.81 8.50
C ASN A 58 -0.29 4.15 7.55
N HIS A 59 0.79 4.74 8.06
CA HIS A 59 1.96 5.05 7.23
C HIS A 59 2.69 3.79 6.75
N LYS A 60 2.74 2.73 7.56
CA LYS A 60 3.36 1.47 7.18
C LYS A 60 2.67 0.85 5.97
N VAL A 61 1.34 0.75 6.00
CA VAL A 61 0.56 0.18 4.90
C VAL A 61 0.59 1.06 3.65
N THR A 62 0.47 2.38 3.83
CA THR A 62 0.33 3.31 2.69
C THR A 62 1.65 3.67 2.01
N HIS A 63 2.77 3.69 2.75
CA HIS A 63 4.07 4.11 2.25
C HIS A 63 5.11 2.98 2.24
N ASP A 64 5.30 2.30 3.37
CA ASP A 64 6.43 1.37 3.53
C ASP A 64 6.18 0.03 2.81
N ASP A 65 4.95 -0.51 2.93
CA ASP A 65 4.55 -1.80 2.37
C ASP A 65 4.02 -1.68 0.92
N ARG A 66 3.87 -0.44 0.42
CA ARG A 66 3.42 -0.19 -0.96
C ARG A 66 4.44 -0.74 -1.97
N PRO A 67 4.01 -1.52 -2.98
CA PRO A 67 4.90 -1.96 -4.04
C PRO A 67 5.57 -0.78 -4.72
N ARG A 68 6.89 -0.78 -4.69
CA ARG A 68 7.68 0.24 -5.38
C ARG A 68 7.53 0.13 -6.89
N ALA A 69 7.75 1.22 -7.60
CA ALA A 69 7.59 1.27 -9.06
C ALA A 69 8.40 0.18 -9.77
N LYS A 70 9.59 -0.16 -9.26
CA LYS A 70 10.38 -1.29 -9.80
C LYS A 70 9.67 -2.65 -9.70
N HIS A 71 8.95 -2.93 -8.61
CA HIS A 71 8.22 -4.18 -8.41
C HIS A 71 6.94 -4.21 -9.25
N ILE A 72 6.23 -3.08 -9.33
CA ILE A 72 5.07 -2.93 -10.21
C ILE A 72 5.49 -3.14 -11.68
N ARG A 73 6.61 -2.54 -12.11
CA ARG A 73 7.15 -2.70 -13.46
C ARG A 73 7.54 -4.16 -13.75
N ALA A 74 8.11 -4.86 -12.76
CA ALA A 74 8.41 -6.29 -12.89
C ALA A 74 7.13 -7.12 -13.08
N ALA A 75 6.09 -6.89 -12.28
CA ALA A 75 4.80 -7.58 -12.41
C ALA A 75 4.14 -7.33 -13.77
N LEU A 76 4.08 -6.07 -14.21
CA LEU A 76 3.53 -5.73 -15.54
C LEU A 76 4.35 -6.33 -16.69
N THR A 77 5.66 -6.50 -16.51
CA THR A 77 6.51 -7.16 -17.51
C THR A 77 6.25 -8.67 -17.55
N GLU A 78 5.99 -9.27 -16.40
CA GLU A 78 5.62 -10.69 -16.32
C GLU A 78 4.26 -10.94 -16.98
N ILE A 79 3.25 -10.12 -16.68
CA ILE A 79 1.93 -10.19 -17.34
C ILE A 79 2.07 -10.06 -18.86
N GLU A 80 2.82 -9.05 -19.34
CA GLU A 80 3.08 -8.88 -20.77
C GLU A 80 3.72 -10.14 -21.38
N THR A 81 4.70 -10.72 -20.70
CA THR A 81 5.45 -11.88 -21.18
C THR A 81 4.57 -13.12 -21.23
N LEU A 82 3.81 -13.39 -20.17
CA LEU A 82 2.93 -14.54 -20.08
C LEU A 82 1.78 -14.45 -21.10
N ALA A 83 1.17 -13.27 -21.28
CA ALA A 83 0.13 -13.06 -22.28
C ALA A 83 0.66 -13.31 -23.71
N LYS A 84 1.85 -12.77 -24.05
CA LYS A 84 2.51 -13.06 -25.33
C LYS A 84 2.83 -14.54 -25.52
N GLN A 85 3.31 -15.20 -24.47
CA GLN A 85 3.64 -16.63 -24.52
C GLN A 85 2.40 -17.48 -24.72
N LEU A 86 1.29 -17.18 -24.03
CA LEU A 86 0.04 -17.90 -24.19
C LEU A 86 -0.52 -17.71 -25.60
N GLY A 87 -0.65 -16.45 -26.06
CA GLY A 87 -1.12 -16.15 -27.43
C GLY A 87 -0.25 -16.81 -28.50
N GLY A 88 1.08 -16.77 -28.33
CA GLY A 88 2.01 -17.43 -29.24
C GLY A 88 1.98 -18.96 -29.20
N LYS A 89 1.56 -19.58 -28.09
CA LYS A 89 1.33 -21.03 -28.01
C LYS A 89 0.02 -21.42 -28.69
N LEU A 90 -1.05 -20.65 -28.47
CA LEU A 90 -2.35 -20.88 -29.10
C LEU A 90 -2.25 -20.76 -30.63
N ALA A 91 -1.53 -19.76 -31.14
CA ALA A 91 -1.33 -19.57 -32.58
C ALA A 91 -0.46 -20.65 -33.26
N LYS A 92 0.15 -21.56 -32.49
CA LYS A 92 1.02 -22.64 -32.98
C LYS A 92 0.43 -24.03 -32.77
N LEU A 93 -0.79 -24.12 -32.26
CA LEU A 93 -1.48 -25.40 -32.15
C LEU A 93 -1.67 -25.99 -33.55
N ASP A 94 -1.49 -27.30 -33.67
CA ASP A 94 -1.94 -28.01 -34.87
C ASP A 94 -3.47 -28.01 -34.94
N GLU A 95 -4.01 -28.21 -36.14
CA GLU A 95 -5.45 -28.13 -36.41
C GLU A 95 -6.28 -29.04 -35.49
N LEU A 96 -5.81 -30.27 -35.22
CA LEU A 96 -6.53 -31.23 -34.38
C LEU A 96 -6.55 -30.79 -32.92
N THR A 97 -5.40 -30.37 -32.37
CA THR A 97 -5.32 -29.88 -30.99
C THR A 97 -6.11 -28.58 -30.82
N GLU A 98 -6.05 -27.67 -31.80
CA GLU A 98 -6.84 -26.44 -31.78
C GLU A 98 -8.34 -26.75 -31.76
N TRP A 99 -8.81 -27.62 -32.67
CA TRP A 99 -10.21 -28.02 -32.69
C TRP A 99 -10.67 -28.62 -31.37
N ARG A 100 -9.87 -29.50 -30.75
CA ARG A 100 -10.18 -30.09 -29.43
C ARG A 100 -10.21 -29.07 -28.30
N LEU A 101 -9.31 -28.09 -28.31
CA LEU A 101 -9.28 -27.04 -27.29
C LEU A 101 -10.55 -26.18 -27.34
N TRP A 102 -11.04 -25.87 -28.55
CA TRP A 102 -12.20 -24.99 -28.75
C TRP A 102 -13.53 -25.72 -28.92
N GLU A 103 -13.55 -27.06 -28.93
CA GLU A 103 -14.77 -27.88 -28.97
C GLU A 103 -15.85 -27.43 -27.95
N PRO A 104 -15.52 -27.08 -26.69
CA PRO A 104 -16.47 -26.53 -25.72
C PRO A 104 -17.24 -25.30 -26.20
N GLU A 105 -16.65 -24.45 -27.05
CA GLU A 105 -17.28 -23.22 -27.53
C GLU A 105 -18.57 -23.49 -28.32
N SER A 106 -18.63 -24.62 -29.04
CA SER A 106 -19.84 -25.03 -29.75
C SER A 106 -21.01 -25.30 -28.80
N GLN A 107 -20.72 -25.90 -27.64
CA GLN A 107 -21.71 -26.16 -26.59
C GLN A 107 -22.12 -24.87 -25.90
N VAL A 108 -21.15 -24.00 -25.59
CA VAL A 108 -21.39 -22.65 -25.04
C VAL A 108 -22.32 -21.84 -25.95
N HIS A 109 -22.09 -21.88 -27.27
CA HIS A 109 -22.96 -21.21 -28.24
C HIS A 109 -24.39 -21.76 -28.18
N HIS A 110 -24.56 -23.09 -28.16
CA HIS A 110 -25.89 -23.69 -28.05
C HIS A 110 -26.60 -23.27 -26.74
N LEU A 111 -25.92 -23.36 -25.60
CA LEU A 111 -26.49 -22.98 -24.29
C LEU A 111 -26.84 -21.48 -24.23
N ALA A 112 -26.02 -20.62 -24.82
CA ALA A 112 -26.27 -19.18 -24.85
C ALA A 112 -27.59 -18.81 -25.55
N TYR A 113 -27.97 -19.52 -26.62
CA TYR A 113 -29.15 -19.19 -27.43
C TYR A 113 -30.40 -20.03 -27.09
N TYR A 114 -30.21 -21.29 -26.69
CA TYR A 114 -31.31 -22.26 -26.60
C TYR A 114 -31.57 -22.79 -25.19
N SER A 115 -30.75 -22.40 -24.19
CA SER A 115 -30.96 -22.74 -22.78
C SER A 115 -31.20 -21.47 -21.95
N ASP A 116 -31.93 -21.61 -20.84
CA ASP A 116 -32.15 -20.56 -19.85
C ASP A 116 -31.03 -20.51 -18.77
N GLU A 117 -29.97 -21.30 -18.93
CA GLU A 117 -28.80 -21.29 -18.05
C GLU A 117 -28.09 -19.93 -18.05
N ALA A 118 -27.68 -19.42 -16.88
CA ALA A 118 -26.94 -18.15 -16.77
C ALA A 118 -25.44 -18.29 -17.05
N GLU A 119 -24.90 -19.51 -16.93
CA GLU A 119 -23.47 -19.81 -17.03
C GLU A 119 -23.28 -21.18 -17.67
N SER A 120 -22.20 -21.35 -18.42
CA SER A 120 -21.81 -22.63 -19.02
C SER A 120 -21.20 -23.58 -17.96
N PRO A 121 -21.11 -24.89 -18.23
CA PRO A 121 -20.38 -25.82 -17.36
C PRO A 121 -18.86 -25.56 -17.30
N TYR A 122 -18.34 -24.61 -18.09
CA TYR A 122 -16.94 -24.21 -18.12
C TYR A 122 -16.69 -22.81 -17.52
N GLY A 123 -17.71 -22.19 -16.96
CA GLY A 123 -17.61 -20.91 -16.25
C GLY A 123 -17.76 -19.65 -17.12
N GLN A 124 -18.27 -19.76 -18.35
CA GLN A 124 -18.61 -18.58 -19.16
C GLN A 124 -20.01 -18.08 -18.82
N TRP A 125 -20.14 -16.79 -18.52
CA TRP A 125 -21.41 -16.15 -18.20
C TRP A 125 -22.11 -15.68 -19.47
N PHE A 126 -23.44 -15.81 -19.50
CA PHE A 126 -24.29 -15.42 -20.62
C PHE A 126 -25.05 -14.13 -20.33
N HIS A 127 -24.93 -13.14 -21.20
CA HIS A 127 -25.78 -11.95 -21.18
C HIS A 127 -26.76 -12.01 -22.35
N ARG A 128 -28.06 -12.07 -22.06
CA ARG A 128 -29.11 -12.19 -23.07
C ARG A 128 -29.93 -10.91 -23.12
N ASN A 129 -30.20 -10.44 -24.34
CA ASN A 129 -31.10 -9.32 -24.59
C ASN A 129 -32.19 -9.79 -25.56
N GLU A 130 -33.45 -9.57 -25.17
CA GLU A 130 -34.58 -9.72 -26.08
C GLU A 130 -34.58 -8.55 -27.07
N LEU A 131 -34.76 -8.87 -28.35
CA LEU A 131 -34.84 -7.92 -29.44
C LEU A 131 -36.31 -7.62 -29.75
N GLU A 132 -36.58 -6.40 -30.25
CA GLU A 132 -37.90 -6.08 -30.79
C GLU A 132 -38.26 -7.06 -31.92
N GLY A 133 -39.42 -7.71 -31.80
CA GLY A 133 -39.85 -8.78 -32.72
C GLY A 133 -39.65 -10.20 -32.20
N GLY A 134 -39.26 -10.38 -30.93
CA GLY A 134 -39.22 -11.69 -30.26
C GLY A 134 -37.94 -12.50 -30.53
N GLY A 135 -36.95 -11.89 -31.19
CA GLY A 135 -35.61 -12.46 -31.31
C GLY A 135 -34.84 -12.38 -29.99
N ARG A 136 -33.81 -13.21 -29.84
CA ARG A 136 -32.87 -13.16 -28.71
C ARG A 136 -31.46 -12.95 -29.24
N SER A 137 -30.71 -12.07 -28.58
CA SER A 137 -29.26 -11.94 -28.75
C SER A 137 -28.58 -12.40 -27.47
N ALA A 138 -27.44 -13.07 -27.60
CA ALA A 138 -26.64 -13.53 -26.48
C ALA A 138 -25.18 -13.07 -26.65
N PHE A 139 -24.59 -12.57 -25.56
CA PHE A 139 -23.20 -12.14 -25.48
C PHE A 139 -22.47 -13.01 -24.47
N TYR A 140 -21.31 -13.51 -24.86
CA TYR A 140 -20.40 -14.28 -24.03
C TYR A 140 -18.97 -14.10 -24.54
N VAL A 141 -18.00 -14.54 -23.75
CA VAL A 141 -16.58 -14.48 -24.13
C VAL A 141 -16.25 -15.70 -25.00
N GLY A 142 -16.11 -15.48 -26.30
CA GLY A 142 -15.73 -16.51 -27.29
C GLY A 142 -14.23 -16.54 -27.57
N ARG A 143 -13.82 -17.40 -28.50
CA ARG A 143 -12.41 -17.59 -28.89
C ARG A 143 -11.74 -16.30 -29.34
N LEU A 144 -12.41 -15.51 -30.19
CA LEU A 144 -11.84 -14.27 -30.72
C LEU A 144 -11.64 -13.24 -29.61
N GLU A 145 -12.59 -13.14 -28.68
CA GLU A 145 -12.50 -12.25 -27.51
C GLU A 145 -11.37 -12.68 -26.58
N ILE A 146 -11.18 -13.99 -26.35
CA ILE A 146 -10.08 -14.53 -25.54
C ILE A 146 -8.72 -14.15 -26.15
N LEU A 147 -8.55 -14.36 -27.46
CA LEU A 147 -7.31 -14.01 -28.16
C LEU A 147 -7.08 -12.50 -28.12
N THR A 148 -8.11 -11.71 -28.40
CA THR A 148 -8.06 -10.24 -28.34
C THR A 148 -7.69 -9.75 -26.94
N ALA A 149 -8.23 -10.38 -25.90
CA ALA A 149 -7.93 -10.02 -24.51
C ALA A 149 -6.44 -10.16 -24.18
N MET A 150 -5.74 -11.14 -24.75
CA MET A 150 -4.29 -11.28 -24.54
C MET A 150 -3.52 -10.09 -25.12
N ASP A 151 -3.87 -9.65 -26.33
CA ASP A 151 -3.26 -8.48 -26.95
C ASP A 151 -3.57 -7.19 -26.17
N VAL A 152 -4.81 -7.06 -25.68
CA VAL A 152 -5.19 -5.94 -24.82
C VAL A 152 -4.38 -5.94 -23.52
N LEU A 153 -4.19 -7.09 -22.86
CA LEU A 153 -3.36 -7.20 -21.65
C LEU A 153 -1.91 -6.79 -21.90
N VAL A 154 -1.34 -7.18 -23.05
CA VAL A 154 0.01 -6.75 -23.48
C VAL A 154 0.06 -5.22 -23.61
N ASN A 155 -0.92 -4.63 -24.29
CA ASN A 155 -0.96 -3.19 -24.54
C ASN A 155 -1.21 -2.38 -23.26
N TYR A 156 -2.10 -2.84 -22.38
CA TYR A 156 -2.34 -2.24 -21.06
C TYR A 156 -1.09 -2.29 -20.20
N SER A 157 -0.38 -3.43 -20.21
CA SER A 157 0.87 -3.59 -19.45
C SER A 157 1.96 -2.61 -19.94
N LYS A 158 2.11 -2.44 -21.26
CA LYS A 158 3.03 -1.45 -21.84
C LYS A 158 2.65 -0.02 -21.44
N ALA A 159 1.38 0.35 -21.62
CA ALA A 159 0.88 1.68 -21.31
C ALA A 159 1.04 2.02 -19.81
N ALA A 160 0.73 1.08 -18.93
CA ALA A 160 0.92 1.25 -17.48
C ALA A 160 2.39 1.43 -17.11
N LYS A 161 3.31 0.64 -17.69
CA LYS A 161 4.76 0.77 -17.45
C LYS A 161 5.33 2.13 -17.89
N ALA A 162 4.78 2.71 -18.95
CA ALA A 162 5.21 4.03 -19.45
C ALA A 162 4.87 5.16 -18.47
N LYS A 163 3.79 5.01 -17.69
CA LYS A 163 3.34 5.98 -16.68
C LYS A 163 4.07 5.89 -15.34
N LEU A 164 4.78 4.79 -15.08
CA LEU A 164 5.48 4.61 -13.81
C LEU A 164 6.73 5.51 -13.74
N PRO A 165 6.96 6.19 -12.59
CA PRO A 165 8.14 7.02 -12.42
C PRO A 165 9.42 6.19 -12.56
N ARG A 166 10.49 6.84 -13.03
CA ARG A 166 11.83 6.26 -13.00
C ARG A 166 12.33 6.31 -11.56
N GLU A 167 12.30 5.17 -10.86
CA GLU A 167 12.98 5.06 -9.57
C GLU A 167 14.47 4.84 -9.80
N THR A 168 15.28 5.79 -9.34
CA THR A 168 16.68 5.54 -9.02
C THR A 168 16.70 4.64 -7.78
N GLY A 169 17.53 3.59 -7.79
CA GLY A 169 17.58 2.64 -6.68
C GLY A 169 17.81 3.31 -5.31
N GLY A 170 17.44 2.62 -4.23
CA GLY A 170 17.64 3.10 -2.87
C GLY A 170 16.99 2.18 -1.85
N ALA A 171 17.38 2.31 -0.58
CA ALA A 171 16.68 1.64 0.52
C ALA A 171 15.21 2.10 0.56
N PRO A 172 14.25 1.22 0.95
CA PRO A 172 12.89 1.65 1.25
C PRO A 172 12.93 2.79 2.27
N THR A 173 12.09 3.80 2.08
CA THR A 173 11.83 4.80 3.11
C THR A 173 11.11 4.11 4.27
N SER A 174 11.59 4.31 5.50
CA SER A 174 10.90 3.86 6.72
C SER A 174 10.02 4.99 7.23
N GLU A 175 9.00 5.34 6.46
CA GLU A 175 8.12 6.47 6.73
C GLU A 175 7.29 6.24 8.00
N ALA A 176 6.83 5.02 8.22
CA ALA A 176 6.11 4.65 9.45
C ALA A 176 6.96 4.93 10.69
N LEU A 177 8.23 4.48 10.67
CA LEU A 177 9.17 4.71 11.75
C LEU A 177 9.47 6.21 11.94
N ARG A 178 9.60 6.96 10.84
CA ARG A 178 9.78 8.42 10.90
C ARG A 178 8.62 9.11 11.59
N MET A 179 7.38 8.72 11.26
CA MET A 179 6.16 9.29 11.86
C MET A 179 6.00 8.91 13.33
N TRP A 180 6.35 7.67 13.70
CA TRP A 180 6.41 7.26 15.11
C TRP A 180 7.36 8.14 15.91
N VAL A 181 8.60 8.28 15.43
CA VAL A 181 9.63 9.08 16.10
C VAL A 181 9.25 10.55 16.13
N SER A 182 8.65 11.08 15.06
CA SER A 182 8.16 12.47 15.03
C SER A 182 7.06 12.73 16.05
N SER A 183 6.12 11.79 16.20
CA SER A 183 5.03 11.91 17.19
C SER A 183 5.57 11.81 18.62
N SER A 184 6.51 10.88 18.84
CA SER A 184 7.19 10.70 20.12
C SER A 184 8.03 11.91 20.50
N ALA A 185 8.77 12.49 19.55
CA ALA A 185 9.55 13.71 19.77
C ALA A 185 8.63 14.87 20.18
N ARG A 186 7.48 15.03 19.51
CA ARG A 186 6.50 16.07 19.83
C ARG A 186 5.96 15.91 21.24
N TYR A 187 5.50 14.71 21.61
CA TYR A 187 5.01 14.44 22.96
C TYR A 187 6.09 14.69 24.03
N TRP A 188 7.32 14.23 23.77
CA TRP A 188 8.45 14.44 24.67
C TRP A 188 8.78 15.91 24.91
N THR A 189 8.75 16.74 23.88
CA THR A 189 9.11 18.16 24.01
C THR A 189 7.95 19.05 24.40
N GLU A 190 6.76 18.84 23.84
CA GLU A 190 5.62 19.75 23.99
C GLU A 190 4.76 19.36 25.20
N THR A 191 4.54 18.05 25.44
CA THR A 191 3.74 17.57 26.57
C THR A 191 4.58 17.42 27.83
N LEU A 192 5.73 16.74 27.74
CA LEU A 192 6.59 16.49 28.91
C LEU A 192 7.57 17.64 29.20
N GLY A 193 7.73 18.60 28.28
CA GLY A 193 8.67 19.72 28.46
C GLY A 193 10.14 19.30 28.47
N ARG A 194 10.48 18.11 27.97
CA ARG A 194 11.84 17.53 28.07
C ARG A 194 12.66 17.82 26.80
N PRO A 195 13.99 17.99 26.93
CA PRO A 195 14.83 18.25 25.77
C PRO A 195 14.92 17.02 24.85
N TYR A 196 14.78 17.24 23.55
CA TYR A 196 14.97 16.20 22.52
C TYR A 196 16.45 16.12 22.13
N THR A 197 17.18 15.21 22.77
CA THR A 197 18.61 14.98 22.52
C THR A 197 18.88 13.58 21.97
N LEU A 198 19.96 13.44 21.22
CA LEU A 198 20.42 12.15 20.69
C LEU A 198 21.94 12.10 20.69
N ASP A 199 22.49 11.29 21.59
CA ASP A 199 23.88 10.87 21.61
C ASP A 199 23.96 9.41 21.22
N ILE A 200 24.98 9.05 20.43
CA ILE A 200 25.12 7.70 19.87
C ILE A 200 26.46 7.11 20.27
N HIS A 201 26.41 5.94 20.90
CA HIS A 201 27.57 5.13 21.25
C HIS A 201 27.42 3.73 20.67
N ASN A 202 28.42 3.25 19.91
CA ASN A 202 28.39 1.94 19.24
C ASN A 202 27.14 1.66 18.37
N GLY A 203 26.55 2.72 17.80
CA GLY A 203 25.36 2.61 16.95
C GLY A 203 24.01 2.56 17.67
N GLU A 204 24.02 2.64 19.01
CA GLU A 204 22.83 2.77 19.85
C GLU A 204 22.76 4.18 20.44
N GLY A 205 21.54 4.70 20.61
CA GLY A 205 21.34 5.95 21.33
C GLY A 205 21.49 5.74 22.83
N THR A 206 21.96 6.77 23.55
CA THR A 206 22.17 6.70 25.00
C THR A 206 21.30 7.69 25.77
N THR A 207 20.53 8.55 25.09
CA THR A 207 19.73 9.60 25.72
C THR A 207 18.36 9.11 26.18
N PRO A 208 17.73 9.75 27.19
CA PRO A 208 16.38 9.41 27.63
C PRO A 208 15.34 9.48 26.51
N ALA A 209 15.41 10.50 25.63
CA ALA A 209 14.51 10.63 24.49
C ALA A 209 14.62 9.45 23.50
N TYR A 210 15.84 8.89 23.35
CA TYR A 210 16.05 7.71 22.53
C TYR A 210 15.43 6.46 23.15
N TRP A 211 15.66 6.24 24.44
CA TRP A 211 15.06 5.12 25.14
C TRP A 211 13.53 5.22 25.16
N PHE A 212 12.97 6.42 25.30
CA PHE A 212 11.54 6.65 25.15
C PHE A 212 11.00 6.19 23.79
N CYS A 213 11.63 6.64 22.70
CA CYS A 213 11.23 6.24 21.35
C CYS A 213 11.36 4.73 21.12
N TRP A 214 12.44 4.12 21.61
CA TRP A 214 12.72 2.69 21.44
C TRP A 214 11.79 1.81 22.27
N GLU A 215 11.68 2.04 23.59
CA GLU A 215 10.90 1.20 24.51
C GLU A 215 9.40 1.24 24.19
N CYS A 216 8.87 2.42 23.81
CA CYS A 216 7.48 2.51 23.39
C CYS A 216 7.24 1.78 22.05
N LEU A 217 8.19 1.87 21.10
CA LEU A 217 8.05 1.19 19.81
C LEU A 217 8.20 -0.32 19.95
N SER A 218 9.17 -0.79 20.73
CA SER A 218 9.47 -2.21 20.92
C SER A 218 8.33 -2.92 21.66
N ALA A 219 7.65 -2.23 22.57
CA ALA A 219 6.43 -2.71 23.21
C ALA A 219 5.27 -2.89 22.21
N PHE A 220 5.29 -2.18 21.07
CA PHE A 220 4.28 -2.30 20.01
C PHE A 220 4.68 -3.28 18.90
N THR A 221 5.94 -3.27 18.48
CA THR A 221 6.42 -4.03 17.32
C THR A 221 7.92 -4.32 17.36
N ASN A 222 8.30 -5.54 16.96
CA ASN A 222 9.70 -5.97 16.83
C ASN A 222 10.27 -5.78 15.41
N ALA A 223 9.58 -5.01 14.55
CA ALA A 223 9.97 -4.85 13.14
C ALA A 223 11.22 -3.98 12.93
N HIS A 224 11.64 -3.21 13.95
CA HIS A 224 12.74 -2.27 13.86
C HIS A 224 13.85 -2.58 14.86
N THR A 225 15.07 -2.27 14.47
CA THR A 225 16.25 -2.33 15.32
C THR A 225 16.49 -0.97 15.99
N LYS A 226 17.13 -1.00 17.16
CA LYS A 226 17.68 0.17 17.87
C LYS A 226 18.40 1.16 16.96
N ARG A 227 19.28 0.66 16.08
CA ARG A 227 20.03 1.48 15.11
C ARG A 227 19.13 2.20 14.11
N GLN A 228 18.05 1.58 13.66
CA GLN A 228 17.07 2.22 12.78
C GLN A 228 16.34 3.35 13.52
N VAL A 229 15.95 3.14 14.78
CA VAL A 229 15.34 4.20 15.62
C VAL A 229 16.28 5.37 15.79
N ALA A 230 17.55 5.14 16.16
CA ALA A 230 18.55 6.20 16.28
C ALA A 230 18.72 6.99 14.96
N THR A 231 18.71 6.30 13.82
CA THR A 231 18.79 6.93 12.50
C THR A 231 17.55 7.78 12.19
N ALA A 232 16.36 7.29 12.51
CA ALA A 232 15.11 8.04 12.34
C ALA A 232 15.07 9.28 13.25
N MET A 233 15.51 9.15 14.51
CA MET A 233 15.61 10.28 15.44
C MET A 233 16.54 11.37 14.96
N ARG A 234 17.71 11.01 14.41
CA ARG A 234 18.64 11.97 13.82
C ARG A 234 17.96 12.77 12.70
N LYS A 235 17.28 12.09 11.78
CA LYS A 235 16.56 12.72 10.66
C LYS A 235 15.45 13.66 11.14
N VAL A 236 14.64 13.23 12.11
CA VAL A 236 13.61 14.09 12.70
C VAL A 236 14.22 15.33 13.37
N GLY A 237 15.35 15.18 14.07
CA GLY A 237 16.07 16.31 14.66
C GLY A 237 16.66 17.28 13.62
N GLU A 238 17.14 16.77 12.48
CA GLU A 238 17.56 17.60 11.34
C GLU A 238 16.37 18.35 10.71
N ASP A 239 15.24 17.66 10.49
CA ASP A 239 14.02 18.25 9.95
C ASP A 239 13.45 19.36 10.85
N ASN A 240 13.41 19.13 12.16
CA ASN A 240 12.95 20.13 13.13
C ASN A 240 13.85 21.37 13.15
N ARG A 241 15.18 21.20 13.10
CA ARG A 241 16.13 22.32 13.00
C ARG A 241 16.00 23.09 11.68
N ARG A 242 15.71 22.40 10.58
CA ARG A 242 15.44 23.06 9.28
C ARG A 242 14.16 23.88 9.35
N ARG A 243 13.08 23.33 9.93
CA ARG A 243 11.82 24.04 10.11
C ARG A 243 11.96 25.28 10.98
N ALA A 244 12.72 25.19 12.08
CA ALA A 244 12.99 26.32 12.97
C ALA A 244 13.76 27.48 12.30
N LYS A 245 14.49 27.20 11.21
CA LYS A 245 15.22 28.22 10.43
C LYS A 245 14.38 28.86 9.32
N LEU A 246 13.22 28.30 8.97
CA LEU A 246 12.36 28.89 7.96
C LEU A 246 11.66 30.12 8.54
N PRO A 247 11.58 31.24 7.80
CA PRO A 247 10.88 32.42 8.27
C PRO A 247 9.41 32.06 8.50
N THR A 248 8.90 32.39 9.69
CA THR A 248 7.48 32.25 10.01
C THR A 248 6.69 33.17 9.09
N VAL A 249 6.08 32.61 8.05
CA VAL A 249 5.18 33.37 7.18
C VAL A 249 3.87 33.54 7.95
N THR A 250 3.73 34.66 8.64
CA THR A 250 2.47 35.06 9.25
C THR A 250 1.49 35.40 8.14
N VAL A 251 0.62 34.44 7.78
CA VAL A 251 -0.47 34.70 6.84
C VAL A 251 -1.48 35.58 7.56
N HIS A 252 -1.39 36.90 7.34
CA HIS A 252 -2.46 37.81 7.73
C HIS A 252 -3.67 37.53 6.85
N LEU A 253 -4.59 36.71 7.35
CA LEU A 253 -5.92 36.57 6.77
C LEU A 253 -6.58 37.95 6.80
N GLN A 254 -6.65 38.61 5.64
CA GLN A 254 -7.42 39.84 5.48
C GLN A 254 -8.86 39.53 5.89
N LYS A 255 -9.35 40.23 6.91
CA LYS A 255 -10.75 40.13 7.32
C LYS A 255 -11.61 40.44 6.09
N PRO A 256 -12.61 39.61 5.78
CA PRO A 256 -13.49 39.86 4.64
C PRO A 256 -14.14 41.23 4.80
N THR A 257 -13.95 42.11 3.81
CA THR A 257 -14.57 43.42 3.78
C THR A 257 -16.09 43.23 3.68
N PRO A 258 -16.89 43.79 4.60
CA PRO A 258 -18.33 43.69 4.51
C PRO A 258 -18.79 44.38 3.22
N LYS A 259 -19.49 43.65 2.35
CA LYS A 259 -20.19 44.25 1.20
C LYS A 259 -21.25 45.19 1.76
N LYS A 260 -21.13 46.48 1.48
CA LYS A 260 -22.21 47.45 1.72
C LYS A 260 -23.40 47.06 0.83
N GLY A 261 -24.52 46.75 1.47
CA GLY A 261 -25.83 46.70 0.83
C GLY A 261 -26.42 48.09 0.70
#